data_AF-A0A0J7KU12-F1
#
_entry.id   AF-A0A0J7KU12-F1
#
_cell.length_a   1.000
_cell.length_b   1.000
_cell.length_c   1.000
_cell.angle_alpha   90.00
_cell.angle_beta   90.00
_cell.angle_gamma   90.00
#
_symmetry.space_group_name_H-M   'P 1'
#
loop_
_entity.id
_entity.type
_entity.pdbx_description
1 polymer ?
#
loop_
_entity_poly.entity_id
_entity_poly.type
_entity_poly.pdbx_seq_one_letter_code
_entity_poly.pdbx_strand_id
1 'polypeptide(L)'
;MKVNHMKLFGNNKSYYDSYLEAVQNREPTGILLRIAKDIDAAPALLARNVLEKYCMCHNANVSKNVITKLFKDTTLIGDKDLAYEIYLCILYDDLYGPIADAMGICIGQEYEIKLQDCLIQRNIAFRNEEHLRLRGYDKTPDIKLEVPIAVNGCVINWIESKARFGNVEVHQKYIKEQFLSYWNRFGSGLVIYWFGFLESLNKSTEKKFIIMNHFPESITYMDPACIKPANST
;
A
#
# COMPACT_ATOMS: atom_id res chain seq x y z
N MET A 1 -11.42 -5.73 -1.64
CA MET A 1 -12.58 -6.31 -0.93
C MET A 1 -13.21 -5.20 -0.09
N LYS A 2 -14.45 -4.79 -0.37
CA LYS A 2 -15.17 -3.84 0.51
C LYS A 2 -15.56 -4.61 1.77
N VAL A 3 -14.80 -4.49 2.85
CA VAL A 3 -15.22 -4.98 4.15
C VAL A 3 -16.49 -4.24 4.53
N ASN A 4 -17.49 -4.98 5.02
CA ASN A 4 -18.81 -4.48 5.38
C ASN A 4 -18.76 -3.57 6.62
N HIS A 5 -18.17 -2.37 6.49
CA HIS A 5 -18.25 -1.31 7.50
C HIS A 5 -19.71 -1.09 7.94
N MET A 6 -20.68 -1.24 7.02
CA MET A 6 -22.11 -1.14 7.30
C MET A 6 -22.64 -2.15 8.33
N LYS A 7 -22.08 -3.37 8.42
CA LYS A 7 -22.58 -4.39 9.36
C LYS A 7 -22.14 -4.12 10.80
N LEU A 8 -20.94 -3.57 11.00
CA LEU A 8 -20.39 -3.27 12.32
C LEU A 8 -21.03 -2.05 13.00
N PHE A 9 -21.48 -1.07 12.22
CA PHE A 9 -22.06 0.17 12.74
C PHE A 9 -23.60 0.25 12.59
N GLY A 10 -24.21 -0.73 11.92
CA GLY A 10 -25.65 -0.73 11.63
C GLY A 10 -26.54 -1.45 12.66
N ASN A 11 -25.98 -2.37 13.45
CA ASN A 11 -26.73 -3.10 14.48
C ASN A 11 -26.36 -2.59 15.87
N ASN A 12 -27.38 -2.34 16.70
CA ASN A 12 -27.29 -2.04 18.14
C ASN A 12 -26.67 -3.19 18.99
N LYS A 13 -25.93 -4.11 18.37
CA LYS A 13 -25.36 -5.28 19.03
C LYS A 13 -24.03 -4.87 19.65
N SER A 14 -23.97 -4.88 20.99
CA SER A 14 -22.73 -4.65 21.72
C SER A 14 -21.85 -5.90 21.60
N TYR A 15 -20.88 -5.88 20.68
CA TYR A 15 -19.89 -6.95 20.56
C TYR A 15 -19.05 -7.12 21.83
N TYR A 16 -18.97 -6.08 22.65
CA TYR A 16 -18.41 -6.15 23.99
C TYR A 16 -19.25 -7.05 24.93
N ASP A 17 -20.58 -7.01 24.84
CA ASP A 17 -21.44 -7.88 25.66
C ASP A 17 -21.29 -9.34 25.24
N SER A 18 -21.20 -9.61 23.93
CA SER A 18 -20.91 -10.96 23.43
C SER A 18 -19.53 -11.47 23.87
N TYR A 19 -18.54 -10.57 23.95
CA TYR A 19 -17.23 -10.90 24.53
C TYR A 19 -17.35 -11.27 26.01
N LEU A 20 -18.07 -10.48 26.81
CA LEU A 20 -18.28 -10.77 28.24
C LEU A 20 -19.00 -12.10 28.46
N GLU A 21 -20.00 -12.43 27.64
CA GLU A 21 -20.70 -13.72 27.68
C GLU A 21 -19.75 -14.90 27.39
N ALA A 22 -18.91 -14.78 26.38
CA ALA A 22 -17.90 -15.79 26.05
C ALA A 22 -16.85 -15.97 27.17
N VAL A 23 -16.46 -14.87 27.83
CA VAL A 23 -15.57 -14.91 29.01
C VAL A 23 -16.26 -15.63 30.18
N GLN A 24 -17.54 -15.36 30.44
CA GLN A 24 -18.32 -16.06 31.48
C GLN A 24 -18.41 -17.57 31.20
N ASN A 25 -18.56 -17.94 29.92
CA ASN A 25 -18.58 -19.33 29.47
C ASN A 25 -17.19 -20.01 29.48
N ARG A 26 -16.13 -19.31 29.89
CA ARG A 26 -14.73 -19.78 29.91
C ARG A 26 -14.28 -20.31 28.55
N GLU A 27 -14.70 -19.62 27.49
CA GLU A 27 -14.22 -19.93 26.16
C GLU A 27 -12.69 -19.77 26.03
N PRO A 28 -12.05 -20.52 25.11
CA PRO A 28 -10.63 -20.38 24.86
C PRO A 28 -10.31 -19.01 24.23
N THR A 29 -9.06 -18.56 24.39
CA THR A 29 -8.54 -17.31 23.81
C THR A 29 -8.77 -17.20 22.31
N GLY A 30 -8.78 -15.98 21.79
CA GLY A 30 -9.17 -15.66 20.42
C GLY A 30 -10.69 -15.53 20.26
N ILE A 31 -11.40 -15.13 21.32
CA ILE A 31 -12.84 -14.86 21.28
C ILE A 31 -13.14 -13.78 20.23
N LEU A 32 -12.43 -12.66 20.28
CA LEU A 32 -12.68 -11.55 19.35
C LEU A 32 -12.32 -11.92 17.91
N LEU A 33 -11.30 -12.76 17.70
CA LEU A 33 -10.95 -13.29 16.38
C LEU A 33 -12.06 -14.18 15.81
N ARG A 34 -12.65 -15.07 16.63
CA ARG A 34 -13.78 -15.91 16.20
C ARG A 34 -15.00 -15.06 15.84
N ILE A 35 -15.34 -14.09 16.69
CA ILE A 35 -16.46 -13.17 16.43
C ILE A 35 -16.21 -12.39 15.12
N ALA A 36 -15.00 -11.88 14.90
CA ALA A 36 -14.65 -11.16 13.68
C ALA A 36 -14.80 -12.03 12.43
N LYS A 37 -14.37 -13.29 12.51
CA LYS A 37 -14.52 -14.28 11.44
C LYS A 37 -15.98 -14.59 11.13
N ASP A 38 -16.80 -14.77 12.17
CA ASP A 38 -18.22 -15.11 12.00
C ASP A 38 -19.03 -13.97 11.34
N ILE A 39 -18.63 -12.72 11.58
CA ILE A 39 -19.31 -11.55 11.00
C ILE A 39 -18.66 -11.04 9.70
N ASP A 40 -17.59 -11.71 9.22
CA ASP A 40 -16.80 -11.30 8.05
C ASP A 40 -16.32 -9.84 8.15
N ALA A 41 -15.71 -9.52 9.29
CA ALA A 41 -15.13 -8.20 9.58
C ALA A 41 -13.63 -8.29 9.82
N ALA A 42 -12.94 -7.19 9.51
CA ALA A 42 -11.54 -7.01 9.88
C ALA A 42 -11.38 -7.09 11.41
N PRO A 43 -10.57 -8.02 11.94
CA PRO A 43 -10.43 -8.23 13.39
C PRO A 43 -10.02 -6.97 14.15
N ALA A 44 -9.11 -6.16 13.60
CA ALA A 44 -8.67 -4.92 14.24
C ALA A 44 -9.81 -3.89 14.32
N LEU A 45 -10.71 -3.86 13.33
CA LEU A 45 -11.86 -2.95 13.34
C LEU A 45 -12.89 -3.36 14.42
N LEU A 46 -13.15 -4.66 14.56
CA LEU A 46 -13.99 -5.18 15.64
C LEU A 46 -13.36 -4.87 17.02
N ALA A 47 -12.07 -5.19 17.17
CA ALA A 47 -11.35 -4.95 18.42
C ALA A 47 -11.36 -3.48 18.82
N ARG A 48 -11.27 -2.56 17.84
CA ARG A 48 -11.39 -1.12 18.08
C ARG A 48 -12.78 -0.75 18.61
N ASN A 49 -13.85 -1.30 18.04
CA ASN A 49 -15.21 -1.09 18.52
C ASN A 49 -15.41 -1.60 19.96
N VAL A 50 -14.88 -2.80 20.25
CA VAL A 50 -14.91 -3.40 21.59
C VAL A 50 -14.14 -2.54 22.59
N LEU A 51 -12.95 -2.07 22.23
CA LEU A 51 -12.15 -1.17 23.05
C LEU A 51 -12.85 0.17 23.33
N GLU A 52 -13.51 0.74 22.31
CA GLU A 52 -14.31 1.96 22.47
C GLU A 52 -15.43 1.76 23.51
N LYS A 53 -16.15 0.63 23.46
CA LYS A 53 -17.18 0.28 24.45
C LYS A 53 -16.61 0.07 25.85
N TYR A 54 -15.51 -0.68 25.98
CA TYR A 54 -14.81 -0.87 27.26
C TYR A 54 -14.42 0.47 27.89
N CYS A 55 -13.87 1.39 27.09
CA CYS A 55 -13.48 2.72 27.57
C CYS A 55 -14.69 3.56 28.02
N MET A 56 -15.80 3.51 27.28
CA MET A 56 -17.04 4.21 27.64
C MET A 56 -17.63 3.71 28.97
N CYS A 57 -17.53 2.41 29.26
CA CYS A 57 -17.99 1.84 30.53
C CYS A 57 -17.16 2.33 31.73
N HIS A 58 -15.86 2.59 31.53
CA HIS A 58 -14.96 3.06 32.59
C HIS A 58 -14.95 4.58 32.72
N ASN A 59 -15.13 5.32 31.63
CA ASN A 59 -15.15 6.77 31.62
C ASN A 59 -15.97 7.30 30.42
N ALA A 60 -17.09 7.98 30.71
CA ALA A 60 -18.04 8.44 29.70
C ALA A 60 -17.48 9.49 28.71
N ASN A 61 -16.38 10.17 29.06
CA ASN A 61 -15.78 11.26 28.27
C ASN A 61 -14.42 10.89 27.63
N VAL A 62 -14.18 9.62 27.32
CA VAL A 62 -12.90 9.19 26.71
C VAL A 62 -12.72 9.79 25.31
N SER A 63 -11.59 10.46 25.11
CA SER A 63 -11.22 11.01 23.80
C SER A 63 -10.74 9.93 22.83
N LYS A 64 -10.98 10.14 21.53
CA LYS A 64 -10.49 9.25 20.45
C LYS A 64 -8.97 9.08 20.43
N ASN A 65 -8.23 10.06 20.95
CA ASN A 65 -6.77 10.01 21.07
C ASN A 65 -6.32 8.96 22.10
N VAL A 66 -7.04 8.85 23.22
CA VAL A 66 -6.76 7.83 24.24
C VAL A 66 -7.00 6.44 23.69
N ILE A 67 -8.13 6.22 23.01
CA ILE A 67 -8.43 4.93 22.35
C ILE A 67 -7.33 4.59 21.33
N THR A 68 -6.89 5.55 20.52
CA THR A 68 -5.81 5.32 19.55
C THR A 68 -4.49 4.98 20.22
N LYS A 69 -4.21 5.56 21.40
CA LYS A 69 -3.02 5.23 22.19
C LYS A 69 -3.09 3.81 22.75
N LEU A 70 -4.21 3.43 23.37
CA LEU A 70 -4.45 2.08 23.90
C LEU A 70 -4.45 1.02 22.80
N PHE A 71 -4.94 1.37 21.61
CA PHE A 71 -4.96 0.45 20.47
C PHE A 71 -3.57 0.25 19.85
N LYS A 72 -2.68 1.24 19.96
CA LYS A 72 -1.27 1.10 19.54
C LYS A 72 -0.45 0.33 20.57
N ASP A 73 -0.79 0.48 21.85
CA ASP A 73 -0.11 -0.17 22.96
C ASP A 73 -1.13 -0.78 23.91
N THR A 74 -1.46 -2.06 23.67
CA THR A 74 -2.46 -2.81 24.42
C THR A 74 -2.03 -3.08 25.86
N THR A 75 -0.73 -2.94 26.19
CA THR A 75 -0.23 -3.12 27.56
C THR A 75 -0.77 -2.07 28.54
N LEU A 76 -1.27 -0.95 28.00
CA LEU A 76 -1.90 0.12 28.76
C LEU A 76 -3.36 -0.17 29.16
N ILE A 77 -3.94 -1.26 28.67
CA ILE A 77 -5.31 -1.68 28.99
C ILE A 77 -5.29 -2.42 30.34
N GLY A 78 -6.13 -2.00 31.28
CA GLY A 78 -6.15 -2.55 32.64
C GLY A 78 -6.62 -4.00 32.72
N ASP A 79 -7.58 -4.38 31.87
CA ASP A 79 -8.04 -5.77 31.73
C ASP A 79 -7.05 -6.55 30.86
N LYS A 80 -6.34 -7.50 31.47
CA LYS A 80 -5.28 -8.29 30.83
C LYS A 80 -5.82 -9.24 29.76
N ASP A 81 -7.00 -9.81 29.98
CA ASP A 81 -7.60 -10.76 29.05
C ASP A 81 -8.09 -10.01 27.81
N LEU A 82 -8.75 -8.87 28.01
CA LEU A 82 -9.17 -8.00 26.91
C LEU A 82 -7.96 -7.40 26.17
N ALA A 83 -6.91 -7.00 26.88
CA ALA A 83 -5.67 -6.50 26.28
C ALA A 83 -5.05 -7.52 25.33
N TYR A 84 -5.03 -8.80 25.74
CA TYR A 84 -4.50 -9.89 24.95
C TYR A 84 -5.38 -10.19 23.74
N GLU A 85 -6.70 -10.21 23.89
CA GLU A 85 -7.66 -10.41 22.79
C GLU A 85 -7.55 -9.31 21.72
N ILE A 86 -7.47 -8.05 22.14
CA ILE A 86 -7.28 -6.92 21.22
C ILE A 86 -5.92 -7.02 20.52
N TYR A 87 -4.86 -7.39 21.24
CA TYR A 87 -3.54 -7.60 20.65
C TYR A 87 -3.57 -8.67 19.56
N LEU A 88 -4.22 -9.82 19.82
CA LEU A 88 -4.39 -10.88 18.83
C LEU A 88 -5.15 -10.39 17.59
N CYS A 89 -6.23 -9.63 17.77
CA CYS A 89 -6.95 -9.03 16.65
C CYS A 89 -6.11 -8.07 15.82
N ILE A 90 -5.23 -7.27 16.44
CA ILE A 90 -4.32 -6.38 15.71
C ILE A 90 -3.27 -7.20 14.95
N LEU A 91 -2.69 -8.21 15.61
CA LEU A 91 -1.62 -9.02 15.07
C LEU A 91 -2.07 -9.82 13.84
N TYR A 92 -3.26 -10.43 13.89
CA TYR A 92 -3.82 -11.29 12.85
C TYR A 92 -4.80 -10.57 11.91
N ASP A 93 -4.79 -9.24 11.88
CA ASP A 93 -5.58 -8.51 10.89
C ASP A 93 -4.88 -8.57 9.52
N ASP A 94 -5.48 -9.29 8.58
CA ASP A 94 -4.94 -9.52 7.23
C ASP A 94 -4.94 -8.26 6.34
N LEU A 95 -5.55 -7.15 6.79
CA LEU A 95 -5.70 -5.93 5.98
C LEU A 95 -4.82 -4.79 6.48
N TYR A 96 -4.79 -4.59 7.80
CA TYR A 96 -4.15 -3.45 8.46
C TYR A 96 -3.22 -3.87 9.60
N GLY A 97 -3.03 -5.18 9.81
CA GLY A 97 -2.13 -5.70 10.82
C GLY A 97 -0.66 -5.53 10.44
N PRO A 98 0.25 -5.59 11.43
CA PRO A 98 1.69 -5.44 11.19
C PRO A 98 2.25 -6.56 10.30
N ILE A 99 1.67 -7.76 10.36
CA ILE A 99 2.07 -8.89 9.50
C ILE A 99 1.70 -8.58 8.04
N ALA A 100 0.47 -8.14 7.79
CA ALA A 100 0.02 -7.78 6.44
C ALA A 100 0.82 -6.61 5.86
N ASP A 101 1.16 -5.61 6.67
CA ASP A 101 2.02 -4.49 6.27
C ASP A 101 3.43 -4.96 5.92
N ALA A 102 4.05 -5.77 6.79
CA ALA A 102 5.37 -6.35 6.54
C ALA A 102 5.40 -7.20 5.26
N MET A 103 4.38 -8.04 5.03
CA MET A 103 4.22 -8.79 3.79
C MET A 103 4.13 -7.86 2.57
N GLY A 104 3.35 -6.78 2.67
CA GLY A 104 3.22 -5.79 1.61
C GLY A 104 4.55 -5.11 1.26
N ILE A 105 5.37 -4.78 2.26
CA ILE A 105 6.72 -4.21 2.07
C ILE A 105 7.63 -5.23 1.38
N CYS A 106 7.69 -6.47 1.87
CA CYS A 106 8.52 -7.52 1.29
C CYS A 106 8.16 -7.79 -0.19
N ILE A 107 6.86 -7.90 -0.49
CA ILE A 107 6.38 -8.08 -1.87
C ILE A 107 6.75 -6.87 -2.73
N GLY A 108 6.65 -5.65 -2.21
CA GLY A 108 7.10 -4.44 -2.91
C GLY A 108 8.57 -4.53 -3.32
N GLN A 109 9.44 -4.84 -2.36
CA GLN A 109 10.88 -4.97 -2.58
C GLN A 109 11.23 -6.09 -3.57
N GLU A 110 10.55 -7.25 -3.48
CA GLU A 110 10.76 -8.36 -4.42
C GLU A 110 10.50 -7.93 -5.86
N TYR A 111 9.43 -7.17 -6.10
CA TYR A 111 9.08 -6.70 -7.44
C TYR A 111 9.95 -5.54 -7.93
N GLU A 112 10.53 -4.73 -7.03
CA GLU A 112 11.58 -3.78 -7.38
C GLU A 112 12.88 -4.49 -7.79
N ILE A 113 13.29 -5.55 -7.10
CA ILE A 113 14.43 -6.39 -7.48
C ILE A 113 14.16 -7.04 -8.84
N LYS A 114 12.97 -7.61 -9.04
CA LYS A 114 12.54 -8.16 -10.33
C LYS A 114 12.63 -7.13 -11.46
N LEU A 115 12.21 -5.89 -11.21
CA LEU A 115 12.33 -4.80 -12.18
C LEU A 115 13.81 -4.53 -12.54
N GLN A 116 14.68 -4.50 -11.55
CA GLN A 116 16.13 -4.32 -11.76
C GLN A 116 16.71 -5.47 -12.59
N ASP A 117 16.35 -6.71 -12.29
CA ASP A 117 16.77 -7.89 -13.05
C ASP A 117 16.33 -7.79 -14.52
N CYS A 118 15.08 -7.38 -14.78
CA CYS A 118 14.60 -7.15 -16.15
C CYS A 118 15.42 -6.09 -16.89
N LEU A 119 15.81 -5.00 -16.22
CA LEU A 119 16.63 -3.94 -16.81
C LEU A 119 18.05 -4.43 -17.12
N ILE A 120 18.66 -5.19 -16.20
CA ILE A 120 19.99 -5.78 -16.36
C ILE A 120 20.01 -6.76 -17.52
N GLN A 121 19.02 -7.66 -17.61
CA GLN A 121 18.90 -8.63 -18.70
C GLN A 121 18.74 -7.96 -20.08
N ARG A 122 18.16 -6.77 -20.11
CA ARG A 122 18.00 -5.94 -21.32
C ARG A 122 19.14 -4.97 -21.56
N ASN A 123 20.17 -4.98 -20.71
CA ASN A 123 21.31 -4.06 -20.75
C ASN A 123 20.90 -2.57 -20.73
N ILE A 124 19.89 -2.24 -19.94
CA ILE A 124 19.42 -0.86 -19.75
C ILE A 124 20.12 -0.27 -18.52
N ALA A 125 20.83 0.84 -18.70
CA ALA A 125 21.49 1.54 -17.60
C ALA A 125 20.49 2.35 -16.76
N PHE A 126 20.56 2.20 -15.44
CA PHE A 126 19.65 2.86 -14.50
C PHE A 126 20.29 3.24 -13.17
N ARG A 127 19.59 4.09 -12.41
CA ARG A 127 19.85 4.42 -11.00
C ARG A 127 18.62 4.02 -10.18
N ASN A 128 18.87 3.30 -9.09
CA ASN A 128 17.82 2.93 -8.13
C ASN A 128 17.54 4.09 -7.16
N GLU A 129 16.49 3.92 -6.36
CA GLU A 129 16.05 4.91 -5.38
C GLU A 129 17.16 5.31 -4.38
N GLU A 130 17.89 4.33 -3.84
CA GLU A 130 18.97 4.56 -2.87
C GLU A 130 20.07 5.47 -3.45
N HIS A 131 20.50 5.21 -4.68
CA HIS A 131 21.49 6.03 -5.37
C HIS A 131 21.01 7.48 -5.59
N LEU A 132 19.72 7.66 -5.89
CA LEU A 132 19.13 8.99 -6.04
C LEU A 132 19.07 9.72 -4.69
N ARG A 133 18.70 9.03 -3.61
CA ARG A 133 18.67 9.62 -2.26
C ARG A 133 20.06 10.06 -1.79
N LEU A 134 21.09 9.27 -2.04
CA LEU A 134 22.50 9.63 -1.74
C LEU A 134 22.96 10.89 -2.48
N ARG A 135 22.36 11.19 -3.65
CA ARG A 135 22.63 12.41 -4.41
C ARG A 135 21.76 13.61 -4.00
N GLY A 136 20.96 13.48 -2.95
CA GLY A 136 20.15 14.58 -2.40
C GLY A 136 18.84 14.83 -3.14
N TYR A 137 18.29 13.84 -3.85
CA TYR A 137 16.95 13.97 -4.45
C TYR A 137 15.86 13.75 -3.39
N ASP A 138 14.96 14.72 -3.20
CA ASP A 138 13.85 14.60 -2.24
C ASP A 138 12.69 13.69 -2.70
N LYS A 139 12.60 13.44 -4.01
CA LYS A 139 11.56 12.65 -4.67
C LYS A 139 12.23 11.76 -5.69
N THR A 140 12.06 10.46 -5.51
CA THR A 140 12.81 9.42 -6.19
C THR A 140 11.84 8.36 -6.69
N PRO A 141 11.73 8.13 -8.02
CA PRO A 141 11.10 6.92 -8.52
C PRO A 141 11.96 5.71 -8.14
N ASP A 142 11.38 4.50 -8.15
CA ASP A 142 12.13 3.27 -7.88
C ASP A 142 13.31 3.12 -8.83
N ILE A 143 13.11 3.49 -10.10
CA ILE A 143 14.12 3.47 -11.15
C ILE A 143 14.10 4.79 -11.92
N LYS A 144 15.28 5.40 -12.06
CA LYS A 144 15.54 6.47 -13.03
C LYS A 144 16.52 5.97 -14.08
N LEU A 145 16.11 5.99 -15.35
CA LEU A 145 16.95 5.53 -16.45
C LEU A 145 18.07 6.53 -16.72
N GLU A 146 19.25 6.03 -17.07
CA GLU A 146 20.35 6.89 -17.53
C GLU A 146 20.13 7.35 -18.97
N VAL A 147 19.70 6.42 -19.81
CA VAL A 147 19.31 6.66 -21.21
C VAL A 147 17.82 6.33 -21.34
N PRO A 148 16.99 7.27 -21.81
CA PRO A 148 15.57 7.02 -22.01
C PRO A 148 15.33 5.90 -23.03
N ILE A 149 14.27 5.13 -22.81
CA ILE A 149 13.79 4.10 -23.75
C ILE A 149 12.42 4.50 -24.30
N ALA A 150 12.01 3.93 -25.44
CA ALA A 150 10.67 4.12 -25.96
C ALA A 150 9.84 2.84 -25.84
N VAL A 151 8.63 2.99 -25.30
CA VAL A 151 7.66 1.92 -25.08
C VAL A 151 6.31 2.41 -25.59
N ASN A 152 5.67 1.65 -26.48
CA ASN A 152 4.38 2.03 -27.10
C ASN A 152 4.36 3.46 -27.67
N GLY A 153 5.47 3.87 -28.30
CA GLY A 153 5.63 5.21 -28.87
C GLY A 153 5.74 6.35 -27.84
N CYS A 154 5.94 6.03 -26.55
CA CYS A 154 6.16 6.99 -25.48
C CYS A 154 7.60 6.88 -24.95
N VAL A 155 8.28 8.01 -24.77
CA VAL A 155 9.61 8.05 -24.14
C VAL A 155 9.45 7.83 -22.64
N ILE A 156 10.30 6.98 -22.07
CA ILE A 156 10.30 6.59 -20.66
C ILE A 156 11.64 6.99 -20.07
N ASN A 157 11.61 7.82 -19.02
CA ASN A 157 12.79 8.31 -18.31
C ASN A 157 12.91 7.71 -16.89
N TRP A 158 11.78 7.27 -16.34
CA TRP A 158 11.70 6.65 -15.02
C TRP A 158 10.65 5.55 -15.02
N ILE A 159 10.81 4.57 -14.13
CA ILE A 159 9.89 3.46 -13.94
C ILE A 159 9.54 3.38 -12.45
N GLU A 160 8.26 3.21 -12.16
CA GLU A 160 7.73 2.97 -10.82
C GLU A 160 7.09 1.58 -10.76
N SER A 161 7.52 0.78 -9.79
CA SER A 161 7.09 -0.57 -9.49
C SER A 161 6.01 -0.56 -8.41
N LYS A 162 4.80 -1.00 -8.73
CA LYS A 162 3.71 -1.17 -7.76
C LYS A 162 3.28 -2.63 -7.71
N ALA A 163 3.73 -3.35 -6.68
CA ALA A 163 3.37 -4.74 -6.41
C ALA A 163 1.97 -4.87 -5.78
N ARG A 164 0.96 -4.29 -6.43
CA ARG A 164 -0.43 -4.24 -5.96
C ARG A 164 -1.39 -3.99 -7.11
N PHE A 165 -2.66 -4.24 -6.88
CA PHE A 165 -3.71 -3.92 -7.83
C PHE A 165 -3.98 -2.41 -7.89
N GLY A 166 -3.94 -1.82 -9.09
CA GLY A 166 -4.21 -0.40 -9.32
C GLY A 166 -5.71 -0.08 -9.37
N ASN A 167 -6.25 0.53 -8.31
CA ASN A 167 -7.61 1.10 -8.31
C ASN A 167 -7.59 2.63 -8.50
N VAL A 168 -8.74 3.25 -8.76
CA VAL A 168 -8.86 4.68 -9.09
C VAL A 168 -8.42 5.57 -7.94
N GLU A 169 -8.89 5.28 -6.72
CA GLU A 169 -8.67 6.11 -5.55
C GLU A 169 -7.18 6.15 -5.16
N VAL A 170 -6.54 4.98 -5.11
CA VAL A 170 -5.13 4.84 -4.76
C VAL A 170 -4.25 5.39 -5.89
N HIS A 171 -4.60 5.15 -7.15
CA HIS A 171 -3.85 5.70 -8.28
C HIS A 171 -3.87 7.24 -8.28
N GLN A 172 -5.03 7.86 -8.09
CA GLN A 172 -5.13 9.33 -7.99
C GLN A 172 -4.29 9.91 -6.85
N LYS A 173 -4.21 9.20 -5.72
CA LYS A 173 -3.33 9.58 -4.61
C LYS A 173 -1.86 9.55 -5.05
N TYR A 174 -1.41 8.47 -5.71
CA TYR A 174 -0.05 8.38 -6.21
C TYR A 174 0.28 9.44 -7.27
N ILE A 175 -0.66 9.79 -8.15
CA ILE A 175 -0.46 10.89 -9.10
C ILE A 175 -0.08 12.18 -8.38
N LYS A 176 -0.86 12.55 -7.36
CA LYS A 176 -0.70 13.81 -6.62
C LYS A 176 0.56 13.82 -5.76
N GLU A 177 0.85 12.71 -5.09
CA GLU A 177 1.91 12.64 -4.08
C GLU A 177 3.28 12.27 -4.65
N GLN A 178 3.31 11.56 -5.79
CA GLN A 178 4.51 10.94 -6.36
C GLN A 178 4.67 11.29 -7.85
N PHE A 179 3.79 10.78 -8.74
CA PHE A 179 4.07 10.71 -10.17
C PHE A 179 4.19 12.08 -10.86
N LEU A 180 3.40 13.07 -10.44
CA LEU A 180 3.54 14.44 -10.97
C LEU A 180 4.91 15.04 -10.63
N SER A 181 5.47 14.72 -9.45
CA SER A 181 6.79 15.21 -9.07
C SER A 181 7.90 14.58 -9.91
N TYR A 182 7.77 13.31 -10.26
CA TYR A 182 8.70 12.62 -11.15
C TYR A 182 8.59 13.16 -12.56
N TRP A 183 7.36 13.36 -13.04
CA TRP A 183 7.11 13.94 -14.36
C TRP A 183 7.73 15.32 -14.52
N ASN A 184 7.51 16.20 -13.54
CA ASN A 184 8.07 17.56 -13.56
C ASN A 184 9.61 17.59 -13.52
N ARG A 185 10.25 16.58 -12.90
CA ARG A 185 11.71 16.52 -12.73
C ARG A 185 12.44 15.76 -13.84
N PHE A 186 11.84 14.69 -14.34
CA PHE A 186 12.50 13.71 -15.20
C PHE A 186 11.77 13.50 -16.53
N GLY A 187 10.62 14.14 -16.76
CA GLY A 187 9.81 13.93 -17.96
C GLY A 187 8.96 12.67 -17.85
N SER A 188 8.56 12.12 -19.00
CA SER A 188 7.61 11.00 -19.03
C SER A 188 8.16 9.69 -18.45
N GLY A 189 7.27 8.86 -17.90
CA GLY A 189 7.65 7.61 -17.24
C GLY A 189 6.69 6.45 -17.46
N LEU A 190 6.96 5.35 -16.76
CA LEU A 190 6.18 4.11 -16.78
C LEU A 190 5.82 3.71 -15.35
N VAL A 191 4.55 3.41 -15.10
CA VAL A 191 4.09 2.81 -13.85
C VAL A 191 3.68 1.36 -14.13
N ILE A 192 4.27 0.42 -13.41
CA ILE A 192 3.96 -1.01 -13.54
C ILE A 192 3.14 -1.46 -12.34
N TYR A 193 1.87 -1.81 -12.56
CA TYR A 193 1.02 -2.48 -11.57
C TYR A 193 1.07 -4.00 -11.77
N TRP A 194 1.97 -4.67 -11.05
CA TRP A 194 2.28 -6.09 -11.27
C TRP A 194 1.10 -7.06 -11.06
N PHE A 195 0.10 -6.66 -10.28
CA PHE A 195 -1.11 -7.47 -10.05
C PHE A 195 -2.31 -6.99 -10.86
N GLY A 196 -2.07 -6.19 -11.91
CA GLY A 196 -3.11 -5.63 -12.76
C GLY A 196 -3.72 -4.35 -12.19
N PHE A 197 -4.63 -3.76 -12.96
CA PHE A 197 -5.23 -2.47 -12.64
C PHE A 197 -6.57 -2.29 -13.37
N LEU A 198 -7.40 -1.37 -12.91
CA LEU A 198 -8.68 -1.07 -13.57
C LEU A 198 -8.45 -0.41 -14.92
N GLU A 199 -9.12 -0.90 -15.97
CA GLU A 199 -9.01 -0.34 -17.33
C GLU A 199 -9.36 1.15 -17.41
N SER A 200 -10.17 1.66 -16.49
CA SER A 200 -10.49 3.09 -16.38
C SER A 200 -9.27 3.97 -16.16
N LEU A 201 -8.17 3.43 -15.64
CA LEU A 201 -6.91 4.14 -15.45
C LEU A 201 -6.17 4.44 -16.77
N ASN A 202 -6.39 3.63 -17.82
CA ASN A 202 -5.77 3.85 -19.14
C ASN A 202 -6.42 5.01 -19.92
N LYS A 203 -7.50 5.60 -19.43
CA LYS A 203 -8.28 6.62 -20.16
C LYS A 203 -7.70 8.04 -20.05
N SER A 204 -6.53 8.23 -19.44
CA SER A 204 -5.90 9.55 -19.34
C SER A 204 -5.33 9.98 -20.69
N THR A 205 -5.82 11.11 -21.21
CA THR A 205 -5.44 11.69 -22.50
C THR A 205 -4.07 12.37 -22.49
N GLU A 206 -3.53 12.67 -21.30
CA GLU A 206 -2.23 13.32 -21.15
C GLU A 206 -1.11 12.29 -21.02
N LYS A 207 -0.20 12.23 -22.00
CA LYS A 207 0.97 11.32 -22.06
C LYS A 207 2.07 11.67 -21.05
N LYS A 208 1.71 11.91 -19.77
CA LYS A 208 2.68 12.17 -18.70
C LYS A 208 3.45 10.91 -18.32
N PHE A 209 2.77 9.79 -18.25
CA PHE A 209 3.34 8.47 -18.05
C PHE A 209 2.35 7.44 -18.57
N ILE A 210 2.84 6.24 -18.86
CA ILE A 210 2.00 5.10 -19.25
C ILE A 210 1.88 4.12 -18.09
N ILE A 211 0.84 3.29 -18.12
CA ILE A 211 0.57 2.27 -17.12
C ILE A 211 0.61 0.90 -17.81
N MET A 212 1.32 -0.05 -17.21
CA MET A 212 1.38 -1.44 -17.66
C MET A 212 1.23 -2.39 -16.48
N ASN A 213 0.98 -3.67 -16.75
CA ASN A 213 0.92 -4.72 -15.73
C ASN A 213 2.11 -5.69 -15.80
N HIS A 214 3.06 -5.45 -16.70
CA HIS A 214 4.28 -6.21 -16.86
C HIS A 214 5.42 -5.29 -17.36
N PHE A 215 6.65 -5.77 -17.25
CA PHE A 215 7.79 -5.11 -17.87
C PHE A 215 7.69 -5.18 -19.41
N PRO A 216 7.94 -4.09 -20.16
CA PRO A 216 7.73 -4.06 -21.60
C PRO A 216 8.62 -5.06 -22.37
N GLU A 217 8.01 -5.83 -23.27
CA GLU A 217 8.74 -6.80 -24.09
C GLU A 217 9.40 -6.14 -25.32
N SER A 218 8.66 -5.25 -25.97
CA SER A 218 9.11 -4.46 -27.11
C SER A 218 9.59 -3.10 -26.64
N ILE A 219 10.91 -2.90 -26.65
CA ILE A 219 11.57 -1.67 -26.24
C ILE A 219 12.37 -1.16 -27.43
N THR A 220 12.17 0.12 -27.77
CA THR A 220 13.00 0.83 -28.73
C THR A 220 14.07 1.60 -27.99
N TYR A 221 15.34 1.36 -28.34
CA TYR A 221 16.49 2.03 -27.75
C TYR A 221 16.88 3.25 -28.57
N MET A 222 17.54 4.20 -27.93
CA MET A 222 18.17 5.32 -28.62
C MET A 222 19.32 4.79 -29.49
N ASP A 223 19.29 5.11 -30.78
CA ASP A 223 20.39 4.84 -31.70
C ASP A 223 21.20 6.13 -31.96
N PRO A 224 22.42 6.25 -31.41
CA PRO A 224 23.27 7.41 -31.64
C PRO A 224 23.64 7.62 -33.10
N ALA A 225 23.69 6.56 -33.92
CA ALA A 225 24.07 6.65 -35.32
C ALA A 225 23.00 7.35 -36.19
N CYS A 226 21.76 7.42 -35.73
CA CYS A 226 20.69 8.15 -36.40
C CYS A 226 20.77 9.67 -36.21
N ILE A 227 21.58 10.17 -35.28
CA ILE A 227 21.72 11.60 -35.02
C ILE A 227 22.74 12.17 -36.02
N LYS A 228 22.24 12.92 -37.01
CA LYS A 228 23.12 13.66 -37.91
C LYS A 228 23.92 14.69 -37.09
N PRO A 229 25.25 14.77 -37.22
CA PRO A 229 26.01 15.79 -36.55
C PRO A 229 25.46 17.16 -36.96
N ALA A 230 25.19 18.03 -35.99
CA ALA A 230 24.86 19.41 -36.28
C ALA A 230 26.03 20.00 -37.04
N ASN A 231 25.81 20.42 -38.29
CA ASN A 231 26.84 21.03 -39.13
C ASN A 231 27.53 22.14 -38.33
N SER A 232 28.80 21.96 -38.04
CA SER A 232 29.65 22.97 -37.40
C SER A 232 29.73 24.17 -38.34
N THR A 233 29.01 25.24 -38.02
CA THR A 233 29.23 26.59 -38.59
C THR A 233 30.30 27.30 -37.80
#